data_AF-A0A0F8A376-F1
#
_entry.id   AF-A0A0F8A376-F1
#
_cell.length_a   1.000
_cell.length_b   1.000
_cell.length_c   1.000
_cell.angle_alpha   90.00
_cell.angle_beta   90.00
_cell.angle_gamma   90.00
#
_symmetry.space_group_name_H-M   'P 1'
#
loop_
_entity.id
_entity.type
_entity.pdbx_description
1 polymer ?
#
loop_
_entity_poly.entity_id
_entity_poly.type
_entity_poly.pdbx_seq_one_letter_code
_entity_poly.pdbx_strand_id
1 'polypeptide(L)'
;MSIFPLLSSSLLGLGLLSPYVTASEQHDQVRLGKLAHACPEYTLYASYSHRPLSSGPLELPFQRPDPRCRTFHSDEIERVIADVTSRMKDPDLARLFENSFPSTTDTTVKFHTKGKDTGFVRFGGFRSSQDDGAWEGPQSFIITGDIVAEWLRDSTNQLRPYQALAKKDPTVFDLILGAINTQSEYVIESPYCNAFQPPPISGLPTTSNGQEDVVHPAYEPEAVFECKYELDSLAHFLTLANDFFEHTASTKFVNSRWLLAVETLLEILKQKSQPTFDSDAGRYRRNEYTFQRMANIGTETLNLQGIGNPLNNGTNLVRSAFRPSDDATILGFFIPANAMMSVELGRASKLAEAAGKPTLAETLRMWSERLRAAVLEHGVVKHKKFGDVFAYEVDGYGSSILMDDANYPSLLALPVMGFCDVNDPIYRNTRKMILDRTGNPTI
;
A
#
# COMPACT_ATOMS: atom_id res chain seq x y z
N MET A 1 -53.80 -44.06 -61.30
CA MET A 1 -54.55 -42.83 -61.64
C MET A 1 -53.94 -41.71 -60.81
N SER A 2 -52.90 -41.04 -61.34
CA SER A 2 -52.99 -39.77 -62.10
C SER A 2 -52.92 -38.60 -61.08
N ILE A 3 -51.91 -37.71 -61.01
CA ILE A 3 -51.28 -36.86 -62.04
C ILE A 3 -49.91 -36.29 -61.52
N PHE A 4 -48.89 -36.24 -62.39
CA PHE A 4 -47.57 -35.54 -62.37
C PHE A 4 -47.74 -34.01 -62.70
N PRO A 5 -46.76 -33.11 -62.99
CA PRO A 5 -45.28 -33.07 -62.86
C PRO A 5 -44.66 -31.69 -62.43
N LEU A 6 -43.31 -31.67 -62.29
CA LEU A 6 -42.29 -30.63 -62.64
C LEU A 6 -42.60 -29.11 -62.55
N LEU A 7 -41.71 -28.37 -61.87
CA LEU A 7 -40.89 -27.32 -62.51
C LEU A 7 -39.69 -26.88 -61.63
N SER A 8 -38.57 -26.67 -62.33
CA SER A 8 -37.27 -26.26 -61.84
C SER A 8 -37.21 -24.77 -61.48
N SER A 9 -36.34 -24.37 -60.56
CA SER A 9 -35.60 -23.10 -60.64
C SER A 9 -34.37 -23.17 -59.75
N SER A 10 -33.21 -23.13 -60.39
CA SER A 10 -31.87 -23.07 -59.84
C SER A 10 -31.63 -21.75 -59.12
N LEU A 11 -30.95 -21.77 -57.98
CA LEU A 11 -30.04 -20.69 -57.61
C LEU A 11 -28.97 -21.21 -56.62
N LEU A 12 -27.72 -20.93 -57.00
CA LEU A 12 -26.51 -21.26 -56.27
C LEU A 12 -26.53 -20.65 -54.87
N GLY A 13 -26.12 -21.44 -53.89
CA GLY A 13 -25.62 -20.95 -52.61
C GLY A 13 -24.36 -21.72 -52.26
N LEU A 14 -23.20 -21.15 -52.60
CA LEU A 14 -21.91 -21.62 -52.11
C LEU A 14 -21.95 -21.69 -50.58
N GLY A 15 -21.53 -22.84 -50.04
CA GLY A 15 -21.25 -22.96 -48.62
C GLY A 15 -20.06 -22.08 -48.23
N LEU A 16 -20.16 -21.46 -47.06
CA LEU A 16 -18.99 -21.06 -46.28
C LEU A 16 -19.26 -21.43 -44.83
N LEU A 17 -18.34 -22.24 -44.31
CA LEU A 17 -18.14 -22.59 -42.92
C LEU A 17 -18.30 -21.35 -42.04
N SER A 18 -19.21 -21.40 -41.06
CA SER A 18 -19.25 -20.40 -40.00
C SER A 18 -18.00 -20.53 -39.14
N PRO A 19 -17.11 -19.52 -39.10
CA PRO A 19 -16.15 -19.45 -38.03
C PRO A 19 -16.90 -19.08 -36.75
N TYR A 20 -16.65 -19.84 -35.68
CA TYR A 20 -16.98 -19.40 -34.33
C TYR A 20 -16.33 -18.04 -34.11
N VAL A 21 -17.13 -16.98 -34.15
CA VAL A 21 -16.71 -15.67 -33.68
C VAL A 21 -16.67 -15.76 -32.18
N THR A 22 -15.50 -16.09 -31.64
CA THR A 22 -15.16 -15.72 -30.27
C THR A 22 -15.23 -14.20 -30.21
N ALA A 23 -16.29 -13.67 -29.61
CA ALA A 23 -16.33 -12.28 -29.21
C ALA A 23 -15.16 -12.06 -28.24
N SER A 24 -14.08 -11.48 -28.74
CA SER A 24 -13.11 -10.81 -27.89
C SER A 24 -13.86 -9.61 -27.31
N GLU A 25 -14.45 -9.76 -26.12
CA GLU A 25 -14.90 -8.61 -25.33
C GLU A 25 -13.70 -7.70 -25.14
N GLN A 26 -13.71 -6.61 -25.89
CA GLN A 26 -12.77 -5.52 -25.78
C GLN A 26 -13.09 -4.83 -24.45
N HIS A 27 -12.54 -5.35 -23.35
CA HIS A 27 -12.58 -4.72 -22.03
C HIS A 27 -11.64 -3.50 -21.98
N ASP A 28 -11.77 -2.59 -22.95
CA ASP A 28 -11.23 -1.25 -22.84
C ASP A 28 -12.21 -0.50 -21.96
N GLN A 29 -11.91 -0.40 -20.65
CA GLN A 29 -12.64 0.50 -19.77
C GLN A 29 -12.63 1.88 -20.41
N VAL A 30 -13.83 2.45 -20.56
CA VAL A 30 -14.04 3.75 -21.20
C VAL A 30 -13.21 4.78 -20.45
N ARG A 31 -12.10 5.25 -21.04
CA ARG A 31 -11.41 6.47 -20.57
C ARG A 31 -12.49 7.51 -20.34
N LEU A 32 -12.54 8.13 -19.16
CA LEU A 32 -13.47 9.21 -18.79
C LEU A 32 -13.61 10.20 -19.94
N GLY A 33 -14.55 9.91 -20.84
CA GLY A 33 -14.59 10.44 -22.19
C GLY A 33 -15.75 11.38 -22.29
N LYS A 34 -15.47 12.65 -22.61
CA LYS A 34 -16.41 13.79 -22.78
C LYS A 34 -17.26 14.19 -21.56
N LEU A 35 -17.44 13.33 -20.55
CA LEU A 35 -18.24 13.61 -19.33
C LEU A 35 -17.41 13.86 -18.07
N ALA A 36 -16.08 13.75 -18.12
CA ALA A 36 -15.21 14.01 -16.95
C ALA A 36 -15.49 15.38 -16.31
N HIS A 37 -15.72 16.41 -17.14
CA HIS A 37 -16.05 17.76 -16.68
C HIS A 37 -17.42 17.89 -16.00
N ALA A 38 -18.31 16.90 -16.15
CA ALA A 38 -19.63 16.89 -15.53
C ALA A 38 -19.65 16.10 -14.20
N CYS A 39 -18.57 15.38 -13.88
CA CYS A 39 -18.42 14.67 -12.62
C CYS A 39 -17.92 15.63 -11.53
N PRO A 40 -18.62 15.75 -10.40
CA PRO A 40 -18.16 16.59 -9.30
C PRO A 40 -16.90 16.00 -8.66
N GLU A 41 -16.02 16.87 -8.16
CA GLU A 41 -14.93 16.43 -7.28
C GLU A 41 -15.52 15.70 -6.07
N TYR A 42 -15.01 14.49 -5.79
CA TYR A 42 -15.64 13.62 -4.81
C TYR A 42 -15.61 14.20 -3.39
N THR A 43 -14.54 14.91 -3.00
CA THR A 43 -14.47 15.59 -1.70
C THR A 43 -15.60 16.60 -1.50
N LEU A 44 -15.96 17.34 -2.57
CA LEU A 44 -17.10 18.24 -2.51
C LEU A 44 -18.41 17.47 -2.52
N TYR A 45 -18.54 16.44 -3.36
CA TYR A 45 -19.72 15.58 -3.41
C TYR A 45 -20.04 15.00 -2.02
N ALA A 46 -19.08 14.30 -1.40
CA ALA A 46 -19.25 13.62 -0.12
C ALA A 46 -19.61 14.55 1.06
N SER A 47 -19.44 15.87 0.92
CA SER A 47 -19.85 16.85 1.94
C SER A 47 -21.36 17.07 2.04
N TYR A 48 -22.15 16.56 1.08
CA TYR A 48 -23.61 16.67 1.05
C TYR A 48 -24.30 15.33 1.26
N SER A 49 -25.49 15.36 1.86
CA SER A 49 -26.35 14.18 2.00
C SER A 49 -27.14 13.94 0.72
N HIS A 50 -26.99 12.76 0.11
CA HIS A 50 -27.72 12.38 -1.11
C HIS A 50 -28.76 11.30 -0.85
N ARG A 51 -29.90 11.45 -1.53
CA ARG A 51 -30.96 10.44 -1.57
C ARG A 51 -30.63 9.34 -2.60
N PRO A 52 -31.16 8.12 -2.43
CA PRO A 52 -32.04 7.69 -1.35
C PRO A 52 -31.28 7.44 -0.04
N LEU A 53 -31.85 7.91 1.07
CA LEU A 53 -31.35 7.57 2.41
C LEU A 53 -31.64 6.09 2.70
N SER A 54 -30.86 5.45 3.57
CA SER A 54 -31.21 4.13 4.09
C SER A 54 -32.52 4.17 4.87
N SER A 55 -33.18 3.02 5.01
CA SER A 55 -34.45 2.87 5.71
C SER A 55 -34.31 2.65 7.22
N GLY A 56 -33.10 2.73 7.76
CA GLY A 56 -32.82 2.56 9.18
C GLY A 56 -32.99 3.86 9.97
N PRO A 57 -32.91 3.79 11.31
CA PRO A 57 -33.14 4.94 12.19
C PRO A 57 -32.13 6.08 12.01
N LEU A 58 -30.94 5.82 11.46
CA LEU A 58 -29.93 6.85 11.20
C LEU A 58 -30.10 7.52 9.83
N GLU A 59 -30.91 6.95 8.93
CA GLU A 59 -31.19 7.47 7.58
C GLU A 59 -29.90 7.89 6.82
N LEU A 60 -28.89 7.03 6.82
CA LEU A 60 -27.59 7.31 6.22
C LEU A 60 -27.69 7.61 4.71
N PRO A 61 -26.97 8.63 4.22
CA PRO A 61 -27.03 9.03 2.81
C PRO A 61 -26.36 8.01 1.89
N PHE A 62 -26.79 8.00 0.63
CA PHE A 62 -26.02 7.38 -0.45
C PHE A 62 -24.83 8.28 -0.78
N GLN A 63 -23.62 7.71 -0.85
CA GLN A 63 -22.40 8.50 -1.10
C GLN A 63 -21.53 7.95 -2.21
N ARG A 64 -21.98 6.97 -2.98
CA ARG A 64 -21.22 6.55 -4.17
C ARG A 64 -21.44 7.55 -5.31
N PRO A 65 -20.42 7.88 -6.10
CA PRO A 65 -20.60 8.64 -7.33
C PRO A 65 -21.59 7.97 -8.29
N ASP A 66 -22.17 8.78 -9.18
CA ASP A 66 -22.88 8.26 -10.37
C ASP A 66 -21.98 7.23 -11.07
N PRO A 67 -22.51 6.09 -11.53
CA PRO A 67 -21.71 5.04 -12.19
C PRO A 67 -20.77 5.55 -13.30
N ARG A 68 -21.16 6.62 -14.02
CA ARG A 68 -20.34 7.22 -15.09
C ARG A 68 -19.15 8.05 -14.58
N CYS A 69 -19.15 8.38 -13.30
CA CYS A 69 -18.12 9.17 -12.63
C CYS A 69 -17.20 8.32 -11.76
N ARG A 70 -17.43 7.01 -11.67
CA ARG A 70 -16.56 6.09 -10.93
C ARG A 70 -15.24 5.91 -11.68
N THR A 71 -14.15 5.90 -10.93
CA THR A 71 -12.80 5.88 -11.53
C THR A 71 -12.35 4.49 -11.99
N PHE A 72 -12.96 3.43 -11.48
CA PHE A 72 -12.70 2.05 -11.85
C PHE A 72 -13.98 1.22 -11.70
N HIS A 73 -14.19 0.25 -12.61
CA HIS A 73 -15.37 -0.61 -12.61
C HIS A 73 -15.00 -2.09 -12.59
N SER A 74 -15.63 -2.87 -11.73
CA SER A 74 -15.54 -4.32 -11.64
C SER A 74 -16.91 -4.91 -11.31
N ASP A 75 -17.37 -5.84 -12.16
CA ASP A 75 -18.64 -6.54 -11.93
C ASP A 75 -18.60 -7.42 -10.68
N GLU A 76 -17.43 -8.00 -10.34
CA GLU A 76 -17.27 -8.81 -9.14
C GLU A 76 -17.35 -7.96 -7.86
N ILE A 77 -16.86 -6.71 -7.89
CA ILE A 77 -17.04 -5.76 -6.77
C ILE A 77 -18.53 -5.44 -6.57
N GLU A 78 -19.26 -5.10 -7.65
CA GLU A 78 -20.70 -4.84 -7.55
C GLU A 78 -21.48 -6.07 -7.07
N ARG A 79 -21.07 -7.28 -7.50
CA ARG A 79 -21.66 -8.54 -7.03
C ARG A 79 -21.44 -8.75 -5.53
N VAL A 80 -20.23 -8.47 -5.02
CA VAL A 80 -19.93 -8.56 -3.58
C VAL A 80 -20.75 -7.56 -2.79
N ILE A 81 -20.91 -6.33 -3.28
CA ILE A 81 -21.75 -5.32 -2.64
C ILE A 81 -23.18 -5.81 -2.52
N ALA A 82 -23.78 -6.30 -3.61
CA ALA A 82 -25.14 -6.82 -3.61
C ALA A 82 -25.31 -8.04 -2.67
N ASP A 83 -24.35 -8.98 -2.68
CA ASP A 83 -24.39 -10.17 -1.82
C ASP A 83 -24.27 -9.82 -0.33
N VAL A 84 -23.35 -8.93 0.04
CA VAL A 84 -23.12 -8.59 1.45
C VAL A 84 -24.27 -7.74 1.99
N THR A 85 -24.68 -6.71 1.25
CA THR A 85 -25.77 -5.80 1.70
C THR A 85 -27.10 -6.52 1.79
N SER A 86 -27.42 -7.45 0.88
CA SER A 86 -28.68 -8.22 0.94
C SER A 86 -28.80 -9.15 2.16
N ARG A 87 -27.67 -9.49 2.80
CA ARG A 87 -27.63 -10.32 4.02
C ARG A 87 -27.58 -9.50 5.32
N MET A 88 -27.34 -8.18 5.22
CA MET A 88 -27.29 -7.30 6.39
C MET A 88 -28.70 -6.95 6.85
N LYS A 89 -28.99 -7.24 8.13
CA LYS A 89 -30.29 -6.94 8.74
C LYS A 89 -30.47 -5.46 9.05
N ASP A 90 -29.38 -4.77 9.38
CA ASP A 90 -29.36 -3.35 9.66
C ASP A 90 -29.15 -2.59 8.33
N PRO A 91 -30.16 -1.85 7.84
CA PRO A 91 -30.07 -1.12 6.57
C PRO A 91 -29.10 0.07 6.63
N ASP A 92 -28.83 0.64 7.81
CA ASP A 92 -27.82 1.70 7.95
C ASP A 92 -26.42 1.11 7.84
N LEU A 93 -26.17 -0.05 8.46
CA LEU A 93 -24.90 -0.77 8.29
C LEU A 93 -24.71 -1.23 6.84
N ALA A 94 -25.78 -1.69 6.17
CA ALA A 94 -25.74 -2.04 4.75
C ALA A 94 -25.35 -0.83 3.89
N ARG A 95 -25.92 0.35 4.16
CA ARG A 95 -25.57 1.59 3.47
C ARG A 95 -24.12 2.00 3.72
N LEU A 96 -23.65 1.89 4.96
CA LEU A 96 -22.26 2.19 5.29
C LEU A 96 -21.30 1.27 4.51
N PHE A 97 -21.57 -0.03 4.48
CA PHE A 97 -20.78 -0.97 3.70
C PHE A 97 -20.80 -0.64 2.20
N GLU A 98 -21.98 -0.35 1.64
CA GLU A 98 -22.13 0.02 0.23
C GLU A 98 -21.37 1.29 -0.14
N ASN A 99 -21.34 2.29 0.74
CA ASN A 99 -20.58 3.52 0.51
C ASN A 99 -19.06 3.31 0.68
N SER A 100 -18.64 2.54 1.70
CA SER A 100 -17.23 2.44 2.07
C SER A 100 -16.46 1.37 1.30
N PHE A 101 -17.07 0.20 1.05
CA PHE A 101 -16.36 -0.93 0.44
C PHE A 101 -15.79 -0.61 -0.95
N PRO A 102 -16.51 0.04 -1.89
CA PRO A 102 -15.97 0.42 -3.19
C PRO A 102 -15.37 1.82 -3.24
N SER A 103 -15.22 2.55 -2.12
CA SER A 103 -14.81 3.96 -2.16
C SER A 103 -13.49 4.15 -2.92
N THR A 104 -12.52 3.25 -2.73
CA THR A 104 -11.26 3.27 -3.48
C THR A 104 -11.48 3.15 -4.99
N THR A 105 -12.23 2.14 -5.45
CA THR A 105 -12.45 1.94 -6.88
C THR A 105 -13.33 3.01 -7.49
N ASP A 106 -14.28 3.53 -6.72
CA ASP A 106 -15.18 4.58 -7.16
C ASP A 106 -14.44 5.93 -7.30
N THR A 107 -13.42 6.22 -6.48
CA THR A 107 -12.92 7.60 -6.36
C THR A 107 -11.41 7.80 -6.36
N THR A 108 -10.60 6.78 -6.06
CA THR A 108 -9.15 6.98 -5.82
C THR A 108 -8.23 6.27 -6.81
N VAL A 109 -8.73 5.39 -7.67
CA VAL A 109 -7.97 4.83 -8.79
C VAL A 109 -7.79 5.91 -9.87
N LYS A 110 -6.84 6.83 -9.69
CA LYS A 110 -6.74 8.04 -10.53
C LYS A 110 -6.11 7.76 -11.90
N PHE A 111 -5.27 6.72 -11.99
CA PHE A 111 -4.71 6.24 -13.24
C PHE A 111 -4.49 4.73 -13.17
N HIS A 112 -4.79 4.02 -14.25
CA HIS A 112 -4.32 2.65 -14.44
C HIS A 112 -4.18 2.33 -15.93
N THR A 113 -3.28 1.43 -16.27
CA THR A 113 -3.04 0.98 -17.65
C THR A 113 -2.61 -0.48 -17.66
N LYS A 114 -2.71 -1.15 -18.81
CA LYS A 114 -2.15 -2.49 -19.06
C LYS A 114 -0.77 -2.46 -19.74
N GLY A 115 -0.23 -1.27 -19.99
CA GLY A 115 1.11 -1.07 -20.57
C GLY A 115 1.22 -1.22 -22.09
N LYS A 116 0.11 -1.32 -22.83
CA LYS A 116 0.15 -1.49 -24.30
C LYS A 116 0.41 -0.18 -25.08
N ASP A 117 0.25 0.98 -24.44
CA ASP A 117 0.28 2.29 -25.12
C ASP A 117 1.28 3.31 -24.53
N THR A 118 2.11 2.92 -23.56
CA THR A 118 3.02 3.86 -22.88
C THR A 118 4.40 3.79 -23.50
N GLY A 119 4.55 4.41 -24.67
CA GLY A 119 5.87 4.82 -25.16
C GLY A 119 6.40 5.94 -24.26
N PHE A 120 7.01 5.61 -23.13
CA PHE A 120 7.66 6.60 -22.30
C PHE A 120 8.92 7.10 -23.01
N VAL A 121 8.91 8.37 -23.43
CA VAL A 121 10.08 9.10 -23.91
C VAL A 121 10.40 10.16 -22.86
N ARG A 122 11.45 9.91 -22.07
CA ARG A 122 11.91 10.83 -21.02
C ARG A 122 12.58 12.07 -21.66
N PHE A 123 12.25 13.26 -21.16
CA PHE A 123 12.97 14.50 -21.48
C PHE A 123 14.06 14.76 -20.41
N GLY A 124 15.33 14.60 -20.78
CA GLY A 124 16.50 15.03 -19.98
C GLY A 124 17.18 13.98 -19.07
N GLY A 125 18.52 13.95 -19.09
CA GLY A 125 19.38 13.20 -18.15
C GLY A 125 19.72 11.75 -18.55
N PHE A 126 20.98 11.33 -18.40
CA PHE A 126 21.58 10.09 -18.92
C PHE A 126 20.82 8.80 -18.55
N ARG A 127 20.66 7.87 -19.53
CA ARG A 127 20.26 6.47 -19.27
C ARG A 127 21.24 5.86 -18.26
N SER A 128 20.77 5.55 -17.07
CA SER A 128 21.42 4.55 -16.23
C SER A 128 20.97 3.17 -16.72
N SER A 129 21.81 2.14 -16.60
CA SER A 129 21.35 0.75 -16.75
C SER A 129 20.25 0.38 -15.74
N GLN A 130 20.03 1.23 -14.73
CA GLN A 130 18.93 1.14 -13.77
C GLN A 130 17.58 1.64 -14.31
N ASP A 131 17.50 2.24 -15.50
CA ASP A 131 16.22 2.72 -16.07
C ASP A 131 15.56 1.70 -17.01
N ASP A 132 16.26 0.59 -17.33
CA ASP A 132 15.75 -0.43 -18.24
C ASP A 132 14.50 -1.11 -17.65
N GLY A 133 13.40 -1.10 -18.41
CA GLY A 133 12.11 -1.67 -18.02
C GLY A 133 11.26 -0.79 -17.10
N ALA A 134 11.70 0.44 -16.78
CA ALA A 134 10.93 1.33 -15.92
C ALA A 134 9.56 1.67 -16.54
N TRP A 135 8.50 1.61 -15.72
CA TRP A 135 7.12 1.92 -16.11
C TRP A 135 6.54 1.02 -17.22
N GLU A 136 7.16 -0.13 -17.52
CA GLU A 136 6.61 -1.11 -18.45
C GLU A 136 5.47 -1.92 -17.82
N GLY A 137 4.56 -2.43 -18.65
CA GLY A 137 3.46 -3.30 -18.23
C GLY A 137 2.32 -2.57 -17.49
N PRO A 138 1.49 -3.31 -16.75
CA PRO A 138 0.42 -2.70 -15.97
C PRO A 138 0.96 -1.74 -14.92
N GLN A 139 0.29 -0.60 -14.74
CA GLN A 139 0.63 0.43 -13.76
C GLN A 139 -0.67 0.96 -13.16
N SER A 140 -0.69 1.32 -11.88
CA SER A 140 -1.88 1.84 -11.20
C SER A 140 -1.49 2.81 -10.10
N PHE A 141 -2.08 4.01 -10.15
CA PHE A 141 -1.83 5.10 -9.22
C PHE A 141 -3.08 5.35 -8.38
N ILE A 142 -2.95 5.14 -7.08
CA ILE A 142 -4.05 5.14 -6.12
C ILE A 142 -3.82 6.27 -5.12
N ILE A 143 -4.66 7.31 -5.20
CA ILE A 143 -4.54 8.45 -4.30
C ILE A 143 -5.17 8.16 -2.93
N THR A 144 -4.77 8.90 -1.90
CA THR A 144 -5.34 8.72 -0.55
C THR A 144 -6.82 9.11 -0.48
N GLY A 145 -7.21 10.12 -1.26
CA GLY A 145 -8.58 10.61 -1.34
C GLY A 145 -8.62 12.06 -1.79
N ASP A 146 -8.65 12.98 -0.83
CA ASP A 146 -8.66 14.43 -1.05
C ASP A 146 -7.28 15.01 -1.39
N ILE A 147 -6.21 14.24 -1.20
CA ILE A 147 -4.84 14.58 -1.61
C ILE A 147 -4.49 13.79 -2.88
N VAL A 148 -4.01 14.48 -3.91
CA VAL A 148 -3.62 13.86 -5.20
C VAL A 148 -2.16 13.40 -5.14
N ALA A 149 -1.91 12.43 -4.27
CA ALA A 149 -0.63 11.75 -4.11
C ALA A 149 -0.88 10.33 -3.59
N GLU A 150 0.08 9.43 -3.84
CA GLU A 150 0.01 8.04 -3.40
C GLU A 150 0.97 7.81 -2.24
N TRP A 151 0.42 7.41 -1.09
CA TRP A 151 1.19 6.81 0.00
C TRP A 151 1.28 5.32 -0.20
N LEU A 152 2.48 4.73 -0.05
CA LEU A 152 2.67 3.28 -0.17
C LEU A 152 1.81 2.51 0.84
N ARG A 153 1.67 3.06 2.05
CA ARG A 153 0.79 2.54 3.11
C ARG A 153 -0.67 2.54 2.69
N ASP A 154 -1.17 3.69 2.26
CA ASP A 154 -2.59 3.93 2.00
C ASP A 154 -3.04 3.13 0.77
N SER A 155 -2.31 3.18 -0.35
CA SER A 155 -2.69 2.45 -1.56
C SER A 155 -2.72 0.93 -1.33
N THR A 156 -1.80 0.41 -0.52
CA THR A 156 -1.80 -0.99 -0.10
C THR A 156 -3.05 -1.36 0.69
N ASN A 157 -3.39 -0.58 1.72
CA ASN A 157 -4.54 -0.86 2.58
C ASN A 157 -5.88 -0.60 1.88
N GLN A 158 -5.94 0.39 0.99
CA GLN A 158 -7.09 0.67 0.12
C GLN A 158 -7.38 -0.51 -0.82
N LEU A 159 -6.35 -1.19 -1.33
CA LEU A 159 -6.52 -2.33 -2.23
C LEU A 159 -6.71 -3.69 -1.53
N ARG A 160 -6.35 -3.79 -0.24
CA ARG A 160 -6.42 -5.03 0.55
C ARG A 160 -7.78 -5.76 0.47
N PRO A 161 -8.95 -5.09 0.54
CA PRO A 161 -10.25 -5.78 0.45
C PRO A 161 -10.52 -6.47 -0.89
N TYR A 162 -9.83 -6.08 -1.97
CA TYR A 162 -10.07 -6.59 -3.32
C TYR A 162 -9.12 -7.72 -3.73
N GLN A 163 -8.08 -8.00 -2.94
CA GLN A 163 -7.05 -9.02 -3.25
C GLN A 163 -7.66 -10.39 -3.58
N ALA A 164 -8.64 -10.84 -2.79
CA ALA A 164 -9.33 -12.11 -3.02
C ALA A 164 -10.17 -12.15 -4.32
N LEU A 165 -10.52 -10.98 -4.87
CA LEU A 165 -11.30 -10.86 -6.09
C LEU A 165 -10.43 -10.93 -7.36
N ALA A 166 -9.13 -10.64 -7.25
CA ALA A 166 -8.20 -10.68 -8.38
C ALA A 166 -8.15 -12.05 -9.09
N LYS A 167 -8.44 -13.15 -8.39
CA LYS A 167 -8.52 -14.49 -9.01
C LYS A 167 -9.77 -14.68 -9.88
N LYS A 168 -10.81 -13.88 -9.66
CA LYS A 168 -12.11 -13.99 -10.33
C LYS A 168 -12.31 -12.92 -11.39
N ASP A 169 -11.71 -11.75 -11.20
CA ASP A 169 -11.84 -10.60 -12.09
C ASP A 169 -10.47 -10.17 -12.64
N PRO A 170 -10.21 -10.39 -13.94
CA PRO A 170 -8.96 -9.96 -14.58
C PRO A 170 -8.70 -8.45 -14.50
N THR A 171 -9.72 -7.61 -14.39
CA THR A 171 -9.53 -6.15 -14.25
C THR A 171 -8.98 -5.80 -12.88
N VAL A 172 -9.49 -6.43 -11.82
CA VAL A 172 -8.94 -6.30 -10.45
C VAL A 172 -7.54 -6.89 -10.37
N PHE A 173 -7.30 -8.01 -11.07
CA PHE A 173 -5.97 -8.58 -11.19
C PHE A 173 -4.97 -7.59 -11.80
N ASP A 174 -5.32 -6.99 -12.94
CA ASP A 174 -4.46 -6.04 -13.65
C ASP A 174 -4.26 -4.74 -12.83
N LEU A 175 -5.28 -4.30 -12.08
CA LEU A 175 -5.19 -3.14 -11.17
C LEU A 175 -4.16 -3.37 -10.06
N ILE A 176 -4.26 -4.49 -9.34
CA ILE A 176 -3.35 -4.78 -8.22
C ILE A 176 -1.94 -5.10 -8.73
N LEU A 177 -1.82 -5.84 -9.84
CA LEU A 177 -0.53 -6.04 -10.52
C LEU A 177 0.09 -4.69 -10.90
N GLY A 178 -0.73 -3.76 -11.41
CA GLY A 178 -0.30 -2.40 -11.73
C GLY A 178 0.19 -1.63 -10.51
N ALA A 179 -0.51 -1.73 -9.38
CA ALA A 179 -0.11 -1.07 -8.14
C ALA A 179 1.23 -1.61 -7.60
N ILE A 180 1.47 -2.92 -7.67
CA ILE A 180 2.76 -3.52 -7.28
C ILE A 180 3.90 -2.99 -8.15
N ASN A 181 3.68 -2.91 -9.47
CA ASN A 181 4.69 -2.38 -10.38
C ASN A 181 4.94 -0.89 -10.14
N THR A 182 3.90 -0.09 -9.91
CA THR A 182 4.00 1.34 -9.62
C THR A 182 4.76 1.59 -8.32
N GLN A 183 4.43 0.89 -7.23
CA GLN A 183 5.18 0.98 -5.98
C GLN A 183 6.63 0.50 -6.12
N SER A 184 6.92 -0.45 -7.02
CA SER A 184 8.31 -0.86 -7.28
C SER A 184 9.13 0.31 -7.82
N GLU A 185 8.58 1.10 -8.75
CA GLU A 185 9.27 2.29 -9.29
C GLU A 185 9.51 3.35 -8.21
N TYR A 186 8.51 3.60 -7.36
CA TYR A 186 8.64 4.52 -6.23
C TYR A 186 9.72 4.12 -5.24
N VAL A 187 9.78 2.83 -4.87
CA VAL A 187 10.83 2.31 -3.98
C VAL A 187 12.21 2.41 -4.63
N ILE A 188 12.34 2.19 -5.94
CA ILE A 188 13.63 2.33 -6.64
C ILE A 188 14.09 3.79 -6.67
N GLU A 189 13.16 4.71 -6.95
CA GLU A 189 13.47 6.12 -7.14
C GLU A 189 13.79 6.84 -5.82
N SER A 190 13.00 6.61 -4.78
CA SER A 190 13.14 7.33 -3.51
C SER A 190 12.68 6.49 -2.32
N PRO A 191 13.46 5.48 -1.90
CA PRO A 191 13.07 4.49 -0.88
C PRO A 191 12.93 5.07 0.54
N TYR A 192 13.30 6.33 0.74
CA TYR A 192 13.14 7.05 2.00
C TYR A 192 11.84 7.82 2.10
N CYS A 193 11.07 7.91 1.02
CA CYS A 193 9.89 8.77 0.98
C CYS A 193 8.60 7.96 1.15
N ASN A 194 7.63 8.53 1.85
CA ASN A 194 6.33 7.92 2.13
C ASN A 194 5.31 8.14 1.00
N ALA A 195 5.41 9.28 0.29
CA ALA A 195 4.37 9.72 -0.65
C ALA A 195 4.91 10.16 -2.02
N PHE A 196 4.20 9.79 -3.08
CA PHE A 196 4.66 9.96 -4.46
C PHE A 196 3.66 10.71 -5.33
N GLN A 197 4.21 11.42 -6.31
CA GLN A 197 3.47 12.11 -7.37
C GLN A 197 2.90 11.08 -8.37
N PRO A 198 1.94 11.50 -9.23
CA PRO A 198 1.45 10.64 -10.29
C PRO A 198 2.58 10.09 -11.18
N PRO A 199 2.50 8.82 -11.64
CA PRO A 199 3.47 8.26 -12.55
C PRO A 199 3.64 9.16 -13.79
N PRO A 200 4.86 9.39 -14.29
CA PRO A 200 5.09 10.23 -15.48
C PRO A 200 4.26 9.80 -16.69
N ILE A 201 4.00 8.51 -16.84
CA ILE A 201 3.18 7.91 -17.90
C ILE A 201 1.68 8.23 -17.80
N SER A 202 1.22 8.77 -16.66
CA SER A 202 -0.19 9.08 -16.42
C SER A 202 -0.64 10.37 -17.11
N GLY A 203 0.30 11.30 -17.37
CA GLY A 203 -0.01 12.64 -17.86
C GLY A 203 -0.80 13.51 -16.87
N LEU A 204 -0.96 13.05 -15.62
CA LEU A 204 -1.59 13.83 -14.56
C LEU A 204 -0.61 14.90 -14.05
N PRO A 205 -1.11 16.10 -13.67
CA PRO A 205 -0.26 17.13 -13.10
C PRO A 205 0.22 16.73 -11.70
N THR A 206 1.44 17.12 -11.36
CA THR A 206 1.94 17.04 -9.98
C THR A 206 1.26 18.07 -9.09
N THR A 207 1.27 17.83 -7.78
CA THR A 207 0.74 18.77 -6.79
C THR A 207 1.80 19.14 -5.76
N SER A 208 1.79 20.40 -5.29
CA SER A 208 2.69 20.83 -4.22
C SER A 208 2.06 20.50 -2.87
N ASN A 209 2.87 19.97 -1.95
CA ASN A 209 2.47 19.77 -0.56
C ASN A 209 2.52 21.08 0.28
N GLY A 210 3.04 22.17 -0.29
CA GLY A 210 3.19 23.47 0.38
C GLY A 210 4.20 23.50 1.53
N GLN A 211 5.04 22.48 1.68
CA GLN A 211 6.01 22.33 2.75
C GLN A 211 7.43 22.64 2.26
N GLU A 212 8.23 23.25 3.15
CA GLU A 212 9.65 23.53 2.90
C GLU A 212 10.51 22.49 3.64
N ASP A 213 10.77 21.39 2.95
CA ASP A 213 11.53 20.26 3.47
C ASP A 213 13.00 20.31 3.04
N VAL A 214 13.90 20.08 3.99
CA VAL A 214 15.34 19.87 3.76
C VAL A 214 15.64 18.42 4.06
N VAL A 215 15.84 17.63 3.00
CA VAL A 215 16.01 16.18 3.09
C VAL A 215 17.34 15.76 2.49
N HIS A 216 17.99 14.80 3.15
CA HIS A 216 19.11 14.06 2.58
C HIS A 216 18.78 12.55 2.65
N PRO A 217 19.06 11.77 1.59
CA PRO A 217 19.44 12.21 0.26
C PRO A 217 18.39 13.14 -0.37
N ALA A 218 18.81 14.00 -1.30
CA ALA A 218 17.86 14.83 -2.04
C ALA A 218 16.96 13.93 -2.90
N TYR A 219 15.68 14.31 -3.01
CA TYR A 219 14.69 13.65 -3.84
C TYR A 219 14.26 14.58 -4.98
N GLU A 220 13.64 14.02 -6.02
CA GLU A 220 13.05 14.77 -7.14
C GLU A 220 11.61 15.18 -6.80
N PRO A 221 11.29 16.47 -6.61
CA PRO A 221 9.93 16.91 -6.28
C PRO A 221 8.88 16.61 -7.36
N GLU A 222 9.30 16.38 -8.61
CA GLU A 222 8.39 15.92 -9.67
C GLU A 222 7.96 14.44 -9.50
N ALA A 223 8.69 13.65 -8.71
CA ALA A 223 8.38 12.25 -8.43
C ALA A 223 7.85 12.01 -7.01
N VAL A 224 8.28 12.81 -6.04
CA VAL A 224 7.96 12.65 -4.62
C VAL A 224 7.05 13.77 -4.15
N PHE A 225 5.97 13.40 -3.46
CA PHE A 225 5.04 14.35 -2.84
C PHE A 225 5.49 14.71 -1.42
N GLU A 226 5.93 13.73 -0.62
CA GLU A 226 6.48 13.93 0.72
C GLU A 226 7.55 12.88 0.99
N CYS A 227 8.62 13.28 1.69
CA CYS A 227 9.75 12.40 1.97
C CYS A 227 10.00 12.16 3.46
N LYS A 228 8.96 11.80 4.21
CA LYS A 228 9.09 11.32 5.59
C LYS A 228 9.43 9.83 5.58
N TYR A 229 10.55 9.45 6.19
CA TYR A 229 10.98 8.05 6.21
C TYR A 229 10.23 7.24 7.27
N GLU A 230 9.43 6.32 6.77
CA GLU A 230 8.59 5.41 7.54
C GLU A 230 8.93 3.97 7.17
N LEU A 231 9.36 3.18 8.16
CA LEU A 231 9.69 1.78 7.92
C LEU A 231 8.48 0.98 7.42
N ASP A 232 7.27 1.36 7.84
CA ASP A 232 6.05 0.70 7.38
C ASP A 232 5.72 0.97 5.92
N SER A 233 6.16 2.07 5.30
CA SER A 233 5.97 2.30 3.87
C SER A 233 6.61 1.18 3.03
N LEU A 234 7.82 0.76 3.39
CA LEU A 234 8.51 -0.37 2.76
C LEU A 234 7.90 -1.73 3.14
N ALA A 235 7.35 -1.86 4.35
CA ALA A 235 6.64 -3.08 4.76
C ALA A 235 5.32 -3.25 3.99
N HIS A 236 4.60 -2.15 3.72
CA HIS A 236 3.38 -2.15 2.92
C HIS A 236 3.66 -2.50 1.45
N PHE A 237 4.76 -2.03 0.88
CA PHE A 237 5.22 -2.49 -0.44
C PHE A 237 5.32 -4.02 -0.53
N LEU A 238 5.94 -4.67 0.46
CA LEU A 238 5.99 -6.13 0.52
C LEU A 238 4.61 -6.75 0.78
N THR A 239 3.79 -6.13 1.64
CA THR A 239 2.44 -6.59 1.97
C THR A 239 1.56 -6.68 0.72
N LEU A 240 1.59 -5.66 -0.14
CA LEU A 240 0.80 -5.63 -1.38
C LEU A 240 1.13 -6.83 -2.29
N ALA A 241 2.42 -7.11 -2.46
CA ALA A 241 2.90 -8.24 -3.26
C ALA A 241 2.62 -9.60 -2.60
N ASN A 242 2.79 -9.70 -1.28
CA ASN A 242 2.53 -10.91 -0.51
C ASN A 242 1.05 -11.29 -0.54
N ASP A 243 0.15 -10.34 -0.26
CA ASP A 243 -1.30 -10.54 -0.31
C ASP A 243 -1.74 -10.97 -1.72
N PHE A 244 -1.21 -10.32 -2.76
CA PHE A 244 -1.53 -10.68 -4.15
C PHE A 244 -1.07 -12.10 -4.49
N PHE A 245 0.15 -12.47 -4.10
CA PHE A 245 0.65 -13.83 -4.29
C PHE A 245 -0.18 -14.86 -3.51
N GLU A 246 -0.53 -14.61 -2.26
CA GLU A 246 -1.32 -15.53 -1.45
C GLU A 246 -2.73 -15.77 -2.03
N HIS A 247 -3.37 -14.73 -2.57
CA HIS A 247 -4.71 -14.84 -3.13
C HIS A 247 -4.75 -15.39 -4.57
N THR A 248 -3.70 -15.16 -5.36
CA THR A 248 -3.69 -15.50 -6.80
C THR A 248 -2.73 -16.61 -7.19
N ALA A 249 -1.74 -16.92 -6.35
CA ALA A 249 -0.54 -17.70 -6.65
C ALA A 249 0.29 -17.16 -7.84
N SER A 250 0.02 -15.92 -8.28
CA SER A 250 0.72 -15.33 -9.41
C SER A 250 2.03 -14.69 -8.99
N THR A 251 3.09 -14.93 -9.76
CA THR A 251 4.40 -14.29 -9.63
C THR A 251 4.70 -13.32 -10.78
N LYS A 252 3.67 -12.89 -11.53
CA LYS A 252 3.84 -12.02 -12.72
C LYS A 252 4.52 -10.68 -12.41
N PHE A 253 4.38 -10.17 -11.19
CA PHE A 253 5.05 -8.94 -10.75
C PHE A 253 6.53 -9.15 -10.41
N VAL A 254 7.01 -10.40 -10.26
CA VAL A 254 8.41 -10.72 -9.97
C VAL A 254 9.26 -10.57 -11.24
N ASN A 255 9.40 -9.33 -11.68
CA ASN A 255 10.20 -8.88 -12.81
C ASN A 255 11.50 -8.22 -12.32
N SER A 256 12.33 -7.72 -13.24
CA SER A 256 13.60 -7.05 -12.89
C SER A 256 13.41 -5.81 -12.03
N ARG A 257 12.32 -5.04 -12.24
CA ARG A 257 12.02 -3.83 -11.47
C ARG A 257 11.68 -4.18 -10.02
N TRP A 258 10.76 -5.13 -9.81
CA TRP A 258 10.41 -5.57 -8.45
C TRP A 258 11.62 -6.14 -7.70
N LEU A 259 12.46 -6.93 -8.38
CA LEU A 259 13.70 -7.44 -7.77
C LEU A 259 14.65 -6.31 -7.36
N LEU A 260 14.83 -5.30 -8.21
CA LEU A 260 15.62 -4.11 -7.88
C LEU A 260 15.02 -3.34 -6.69
N ALA A 261 13.69 -3.19 -6.64
CA ALA A 261 13.01 -2.56 -5.51
C ALA A 261 13.25 -3.30 -4.18
N VAL A 262 13.21 -4.64 -4.20
CA VAL A 262 13.53 -5.47 -3.03
C VAL A 262 15.01 -5.35 -2.63
N GLU A 263 15.93 -5.30 -3.59
CA GLU A 263 17.35 -5.05 -3.32
C GLU A 263 17.57 -3.68 -2.67
N THR A 264 16.92 -2.63 -3.19
CA THR A 264 16.93 -1.29 -2.61
C THR A 264 16.38 -1.28 -1.18
N LEU A 265 15.25 -1.95 -0.93
CA LEU A 265 14.69 -2.11 0.41
C LEU A 265 15.69 -2.76 1.37
N LEU A 266 16.35 -3.85 0.96
CA LEU A 266 17.34 -4.55 1.79
C LEU A 266 18.54 -3.65 2.14
N GLU A 267 18.98 -2.82 1.20
CA GLU A 267 20.03 -1.82 1.47
C GLU A 267 19.55 -0.75 2.46
N ILE A 268 18.29 -0.29 2.38
CA ILE A 268 17.72 0.60 3.41
C ILE A 268 17.69 -0.05 4.79
N LEU A 269 17.26 -1.31 4.91
CA LEU A 269 17.28 -2.02 6.20
C LEU A 269 18.69 -2.09 6.79
N LYS A 270 19.70 -2.29 5.95
CA LYS A 270 21.11 -2.28 6.36
C LYS A 270 21.58 -0.90 6.81
N GLN A 271 21.23 0.16 6.08
CA GLN A 271 21.58 1.54 6.43
C GLN A 271 20.89 2.00 7.71
N LYS A 272 19.62 1.63 7.91
CA LYS A 272 18.78 2.05 9.03
C LYS A 272 18.84 1.16 10.26
N SER A 273 19.55 0.05 10.18
CA SER A 273 19.99 -0.73 11.35
C SER A 273 21.35 -0.26 11.91
N GLN A 274 22.00 0.74 11.30
CA GLN A 274 23.24 1.30 11.84
C GLN A 274 22.97 2.14 13.10
N PRO A 275 23.84 2.04 14.13
CA PRO A 275 23.73 2.84 15.34
C PRO A 275 24.16 4.28 15.13
N THR A 276 23.81 5.15 16.07
CA THR A 276 24.30 6.54 16.09
C THR A 276 25.79 6.61 16.41
N PHE A 277 26.32 5.67 17.20
CA PHE A 277 27.75 5.57 17.53
C PHE A 277 28.27 4.18 17.20
N ASP A 278 29.43 4.10 16.56
CA ASP A 278 30.06 2.81 16.24
C ASP A 278 30.45 2.02 17.51
N SER A 279 30.39 0.69 17.44
CA SER A 279 30.66 -0.19 18.58
C SER A 279 32.12 -0.17 19.03
N ASP A 280 33.04 0.08 18.11
CA ASP A 280 34.47 -0.14 18.32
C ASP A 280 35.15 1.08 18.94
N ALA A 281 34.84 2.28 18.43
CA ALA A 281 35.52 3.52 18.80
C ALA A 281 34.57 4.56 19.42
N GLY A 282 33.26 4.26 19.53
CA GLY A 282 32.25 5.19 20.02
C GLY A 282 32.10 6.43 19.14
N ARG A 283 32.53 6.38 17.88
CA ARG A 283 32.51 7.54 17.00
C ARG A 283 31.12 7.74 16.43
N TYR A 284 30.72 9.00 16.32
CA TYR A 284 29.48 9.37 15.67
C TYR A 284 29.46 8.86 14.24
N ARG A 285 28.41 8.10 13.90
CA ARG A 285 28.10 7.68 12.54
C ARG A 285 27.00 8.56 11.99
N ARG A 286 27.29 9.23 10.88
CA ARG A 286 26.30 10.05 10.19
C ARG A 286 25.17 9.15 9.67
N ASN A 287 23.94 9.49 10.02
CA ASN A 287 22.76 8.85 9.44
C ASN A 287 22.63 9.28 7.97
N GLU A 288 22.42 8.31 7.08
CA GLU A 288 22.24 8.60 5.64
C GLU A 288 20.97 9.41 5.36
N TYR A 289 19.94 9.26 6.20
CA TYR A 289 18.70 10.02 6.05
C TYR A 289 18.65 11.15 7.08
N THR A 290 18.34 12.35 6.64
CA THR A 290 18.00 13.47 7.51
C THR A 290 16.81 14.23 6.97
N PHE A 291 15.97 14.75 7.85
CA PHE A 291 14.78 15.51 7.47
C PHE A 291 14.56 16.70 8.39
N GLN A 292 14.41 17.89 7.83
CA GLN A 292 13.97 19.08 8.54
C GLN A 292 12.83 19.75 7.78
N ARG A 293 11.88 20.32 8.52
CA ARG A 293 10.74 21.07 7.97
C ARG A 293 10.59 22.33 8.81
N MET A 294 10.30 23.45 8.16
CA MET A 294 9.94 24.66 8.87
C MET A 294 8.50 24.54 9.39
N ALA A 295 8.33 24.05 10.61
CA ALA A 295 7.04 23.84 11.25
C ALA A 295 6.99 24.41 12.67
N ASN A 296 5.78 24.73 13.15
CA ASN A 296 5.50 25.11 14.54
C ASN A 296 4.98 23.93 15.39
N ILE A 297 4.94 22.73 14.81
CA ILE A 297 4.53 21.48 15.45
C ILE A 297 5.78 20.58 15.56
N GLY A 298 6.09 20.12 16.77
CA GLY A 298 7.32 19.36 17.02
C GLY A 298 7.38 17.98 16.36
N THR A 299 6.24 17.39 16.01
CA THR A 299 6.15 16.09 15.34
C THR A 299 6.38 16.18 13.83
N GLU A 300 6.34 17.38 13.25
CA GLU A 300 6.53 17.61 11.82
C GLU A 300 8.01 17.73 11.41
N THR A 301 8.96 17.56 12.33
CA THR A 301 10.38 17.64 12.04
C THR A 301 11.21 16.75 12.95
N LEU A 302 12.44 16.42 12.55
CA LEU A 302 13.34 15.62 13.37
C LEU A 302 14.30 16.50 14.17
N ASN A 303 14.47 16.17 15.44
CA ASN A 303 15.43 16.81 16.32
C ASN A 303 16.88 16.53 15.88
N LEU A 304 17.83 17.22 16.52
CA LEU A 304 19.27 17.09 16.24
C LEU A 304 19.60 17.33 14.76
N GLN A 305 19.20 18.49 14.22
CA GLN A 305 19.46 18.88 12.83
C GLN A 305 18.97 17.82 11.82
N GLY A 306 17.78 17.29 12.05
CA GLY A 306 17.14 16.36 11.14
C GLY A 306 17.55 14.89 11.29
N ILE A 307 18.36 14.54 12.29
CA ILE A 307 18.88 13.16 12.45
C ILE A 307 17.91 12.28 13.25
N GLY A 308 17.17 12.87 14.19
CA GLY A 308 16.37 12.13 15.17
C GLY A 308 17.19 11.73 16.42
N ASN A 309 16.51 11.26 17.46
CA ASN A 309 17.14 10.83 18.70
C ASN A 309 18.21 9.71 18.50
N PRO A 310 19.27 9.67 19.33
CA PRO A 310 20.31 8.64 19.25
C PRO A 310 19.77 7.23 19.48
N LEU A 311 20.32 6.25 18.75
CA LEU A 311 19.99 4.84 18.87
C LEU A 311 21.22 4.01 19.14
N ASN A 312 21.10 3.03 20.04
CA ASN A 312 22.19 2.18 20.48
C ASN A 312 22.58 1.15 19.41
N ASN A 313 23.78 0.58 19.57
CA ASN A 313 24.27 -0.52 18.76
C ASN A 313 23.75 -1.88 19.24
N GLY A 314 23.97 -2.91 18.41
CA GLY A 314 23.71 -4.30 18.77
C GLY A 314 22.25 -4.72 18.81
N THR A 315 21.28 -3.81 18.59
CA THR A 315 19.85 -4.13 18.72
C THR A 315 19.30 -4.96 17.57
N ASN A 316 19.91 -4.87 16.39
CA ASN A 316 19.39 -5.40 15.12
C ASN A 316 18.02 -4.84 14.68
N LEU A 317 17.45 -3.90 15.43
CA LEU A 317 16.25 -3.15 15.03
C LEU A 317 16.60 -2.15 13.93
N VAL A 318 15.59 -1.78 13.15
CA VAL A 318 15.68 -0.81 12.07
C VAL A 318 14.97 0.47 12.52
N ARG A 319 15.64 1.60 12.33
CA ARG A 319 15.09 2.93 12.61
C ARG A 319 13.86 3.18 11.75
N SER A 320 12.82 3.79 12.31
CA SER A 320 11.81 4.56 11.58
C SER A 320 11.96 6.02 12.01
N ALA A 321 11.98 6.97 11.07
CA ALA A 321 12.08 8.38 11.46
C ALA A 321 10.69 8.90 11.87
N PHE A 322 9.68 8.54 11.10
CA PHE A 322 8.28 8.87 11.33
C PHE A 322 7.45 7.59 11.56
N ARG A 323 6.25 7.78 12.10
CA ARG A 323 5.22 6.77 12.35
C ARG A 323 4.26 6.69 11.16
N PRO A 324 3.36 5.69 11.10
CA PRO A 324 2.29 5.66 10.10
C PRO A 324 1.23 6.77 10.28
N SER A 325 1.35 7.62 11.31
CA SER A 325 0.60 8.88 11.46
C SER A 325 1.28 10.08 10.77
N ASP A 326 2.42 9.85 10.10
CA ASP A 326 3.34 10.85 9.57
C ASP A 326 3.99 11.76 10.67
N ASP A 327 3.80 11.44 11.96
CA ASP A 327 4.48 12.11 13.08
C ASP A 327 5.87 11.53 13.35
N ALA A 328 6.83 12.38 13.74
CA ALA A 328 8.16 11.95 14.16
C ALA A 328 8.10 10.97 15.34
N THR A 329 8.90 9.91 15.26
CA THR A 329 9.13 9.00 16.38
C THR A 329 9.83 9.73 17.54
N ILE A 330 9.49 9.35 18.78
CA ILE A 330 10.23 9.86 19.95
C ILE A 330 11.50 9.04 20.10
N LEU A 331 11.40 7.70 20.16
CA LEU A 331 12.55 6.81 20.09
C LEU A 331 12.51 6.05 18.76
N GLY A 332 13.56 6.18 17.96
CA GLY A 332 13.56 5.79 16.55
C GLY A 332 13.44 4.29 16.26
N PHE A 333 13.59 3.38 17.24
CA PHE A 333 13.20 1.99 17.02
C PHE A 333 11.72 1.79 17.31
N PHE A 334 10.91 2.05 16.28
CA PHE A 334 9.47 1.89 16.29
C PHE A 334 9.08 0.41 16.20
N ILE A 335 8.55 -0.15 17.29
CA ILE A 335 8.35 -1.60 17.46
C ILE A 335 7.29 -2.18 16.52
N PRO A 336 6.08 -1.58 16.36
CA PRO A 336 5.08 -2.06 15.39
C PRO A 336 5.60 -2.20 13.96
N ALA A 337 6.34 -1.22 13.42
CA ALA A 337 6.88 -1.32 12.06
C ALA A 337 8.00 -2.36 11.94
N ASN A 338 8.85 -2.52 12.96
CA ASN A 338 9.85 -3.60 12.98
C ASN A 338 9.17 -4.98 13.02
N ALA A 339 8.08 -5.12 13.79
CA ALA A 339 7.27 -6.32 13.83
C ALA A 339 6.63 -6.61 12.46
N MET A 340 6.00 -5.61 11.84
CA MET A 340 5.42 -5.72 10.49
C MET A 340 6.47 -6.14 9.45
N MET A 341 7.59 -5.43 9.38
CA MET A 341 8.69 -5.73 8.46
C MET A 341 9.21 -7.16 8.65
N SER A 342 9.35 -7.63 9.90
CA SER A 342 9.76 -9.02 10.16
C SER A 342 8.80 -10.05 9.58
N VAL A 343 7.48 -9.81 9.64
CA VAL A 343 6.49 -10.72 9.07
C VAL A 343 6.53 -10.68 7.55
N GLU A 344 6.54 -9.48 6.97
CA GLU A 344 6.43 -9.30 5.53
C GLU A 344 7.67 -9.78 4.78
N LEU A 345 8.86 -9.68 5.38
CA LEU A 345 10.08 -10.33 4.86
C LEU A 345 9.97 -11.87 4.88
N GLY A 346 9.34 -12.44 5.91
CA GLY A 346 9.13 -13.88 6.02
C GLY A 346 8.12 -14.40 4.99
N ARG A 347 7.06 -13.63 4.71
CA ARG A 347 6.10 -13.90 3.63
C ARG A 347 6.76 -13.75 2.25
N ALA A 348 7.53 -12.67 2.06
CA ALA A 348 8.27 -12.41 0.81
C ALA A 348 9.33 -13.48 0.52
N SER A 349 9.94 -14.08 1.55
CA SER A 349 10.83 -15.22 1.39
C SER A 349 10.14 -16.42 0.72
N LYS A 350 8.93 -16.78 1.18
CA LYS A 350 8.15 -17.88 0.58
C LYS A 350 7.73 -17.58 -0.85
N LEU A 351 7.34 -16.33 -1.11
CA LEU A 351 7.03 -15.83 -2.45
C LEU A 351 8.25 -15.93 -3.38
N ALA A 352 9.42 -15.48 -2.92
CA ALA A 352 10.66 -15.52 -3.69
C ALA A 352 11.08 -16.96 -4.01
N GLU A 353 10.93 -17.89 -3.07
CA GLU A 353 11.16 -19.33 -3.29
C GLU A 353 10.23 -19.86 -4.40
N ALA A 354 8.93 -19.57 -4.31
CA ALA A 354 7.95 -19.98 -5.33
C ALA A 354 8.20 -19.34 -6.71
N ALA A 355 8.83 -18.16 -6.75
CA ALA A 355 9.25 -17.49 -7.96
C ALA A 355 10.61 -17.97 -8.51
N GLY A 356 11.22 -19.00 -7.91
CA GLY A 356 12.51 -19.55 -8.34
C GLY A 356 13.70 -18.63 -8.02
N LYS A 357 13.63 -17.88 -6.91
CA LYS A 357 14.68 -16.96 -6.42
C LYS A 357 15.22 -17.40 -5.05
N PRO A 358 15.80 -18.62 -4.92
CA PRO A 358 16.17 -19.20 -3.62
C PRO A 358 17.22 -18.37 -2.85
N THR A 359 18.18 -17.75 -3.53
CA THR A 359 19.18 -16.88 -2.88
C THR A 359 18.55 -15.65 -2.24
N LEU A 360 17.57 -15.04 -2.93
CA LEU A 360 16.81 -13.91 -2.39
C LEU A 360 15.91 -14.38 -1.25
N ALA A 361 15.23 -15.52 -1.42
CA ALA A 361 14.39 -16.12 -0.40
C ALA A 361 15.14 -16.33 0.92
N GLU A 362 16.36 -16.85 0.86
CA GLU A 362 17.22 -17.05 2.03
C GLU A 362 17.61 -15.72 2.68
N THR A 363 17.98 -14.72 1.87
CA THR A 363 18.31 -13.38 2.37
C THR A 363 17.13 -12.75 3.12
N LEU A 364 15.94 -12.81 2.55
CA LEU A 364 14.70 -12.30 3.16
C LEU A 364 14.36 -13.05 4.45
N ARG A 365 14.54 -14.38 4.47
CA ARG A 365 14.32 -15.21 5.66
C ARG A 365 15.24 -14.83 6.82
N MET A 366 16.54 -14.65 6.54
CA MET A 366 17.52 -14.24 7.55
C MET A 366 17.16 -12.89 8.17
N TRP A 367 16.75 -11.91 7.35
CA TRP A 367 16.30 -10.60 7.86
C TRP A 367 15.02 -10.70 8.68
N SER A 368 14.05 -11.51 8.23
CA SER A 368 12.80 -11.77 8.96
C SER A 368 13.08 -12.34 10.37
N GLU A 369 13.88 -13.40 10.46
CA GLU A 369 14.23 -14.06 11.72
C GLU A 369 15.01 -13.12 12.65
N ARG A 370 15.98 -12.38 12.10
CA ARG A 370 16.79 -11.41 12.84
C ARG A 370 15.94 -10.28 13.43
N LEU A 371 15.06 -9.66 12.64
CA LEU A 371 14.18 -8.58 13.11
C LEU A 371 13.16 -9.07 14.12
N ARG A 372 12.59 -10.26 13.89
CA ARG A 372 11.65 -10.87 14.85
C ARG A 372 12.31 -11.09 16.21
N ALA A 373 13.53 -11.63 16.23
CA ALA A 373 14.29 -11.80 17.47
C ALA A 373 14.59 -10.46 18.14
N ALA A 374 14.99 -9.45 17.36
CA ALA A 374 15.26 -8.09 17.85
C ALA A 374 14.04 -7.45 18.53
N VAL A 375 12.85 -7.59 17.93
CA VAL A 375 11.59 -7.10 18.51
C VAL A 375 11.28 -7.77 19.84
N LEU A 376 11.48 -9.10 19.94
CA LEU A 376 11.22 -9.83 21.18
C LEU A 376 12.22 -9.47 22.28
N GLU A 377 13.50 -9.31 21.92
CA GLU A 377 14.57 -8.99 22.86
C GLU A 377 14.45 -7.56 23.41
N HIS A 378 14.22 -6.59 22.54
CA HIS A 378 14.30 -5.17 22.89
C HIS A 378 12.94 -4.47 22.99
N GLY A 379 11.91 -4.99 22.33
CA GLY A 379 10.58 -4.41 22.34
C GLY A 379 9.72 -4.88 23.52
N VAL A 380 10.07 -5.97 24.20
CA VAL A 380 9.33 -6.44 25.38
C VAL A 380 9.92 -5.83 26.64
N VAL A 381 9.08 -5.14 27.43
CA VAL A 381 9.50 -4.45 28.65
C VAL A 381 8.56 -4.74 29.82
N LYS A 382 9.08 -4.60 31.05
CA LYS A 382 8.29 -4.81 32.26
C LYS A 382 7.48 -3.57 32.64
N HIS A 383 6.17 -3.59 32.43
CA HIS A 383 5.26 -2.57 32.93
C HIS A 383 4.84 -2.87 34.39
N LYS A 384 4.86 -1.84 35.25
CA LYS A 384 4.53 -1.93 36.69
C LYS A 384 3.17 -2.59 37.01
N LYS A 385 2.11 -2.19 36.31
CA LYS A 385 0.73 -2.72 36.45
C LYS A 385 0.43 -3.94 35.58
N PHE A 386 0.81 -3.93 34.31
CA PHE A 386 0.34 -4.91 33.32
C PHE A 386 1.29 -6.10 33.08
N GLY A 387 2.47 -6.13 33.71
CA GLY A 387 3.44 -7.20 33.50
C GLY A 387 4.28 -6.96 32.24
N ASP A 388 4.65 -8.03 31.54
CA ASP A 388 5.45 -7.90 30.31
C ASP A 388 4.54 -7.42 29.18
N VAL A 389 4.96 -6.34 28.51
CA VAL A 389 4.22 -5.68 27.41
C VAL A 389 5.19 -5.33 26.29
N PHE A 390 4.67 -5.15 25.08
CA PHE A 390 5.42 -4.51 24.01
C PHE A 390 5.47 -2.99 24.24
N ALA A 391 6.66 -2.41 24.19
CA ALA A 391 6.84 -0.97 24.07
C ALA A 391 6.46 -0.52 22.66
N TYR A 392 6.03 0.74 22.54
CA TYR A 392 5.72 1.36 21.25
C TYR A 392 7.00 1.73 20.50
N GLU A 393 7.95 2.32 21.23
CA GLU A 393 9.22 2.80 20.72
C GLU A 393 10.34 2.56 21.76
N VAL A 394 11.54 2.23 21.29
CA VAL A 394 12.73 2.03 22.13
C VAL A 394 13.97 2.70 21.51
N ASP A 395 15.02 2.90 22.30
CA ASP A 395 16.29 3.46 21.84
C ASP A 395 17.46 2.46 21.85
N GLY A 396 17.28 1.30 22.48
CA GLY A 396 18.32 0.30 22.70
C GLY A 396 19.30 0.62 23.84
N TYR A 397 19.20 1.79 24.48
CA TYR A 397 19.94 2.13 25.71
C TYR A 397 19.17 1.73 26.98
N GLY A 398 17.88 1.42 26.84
CA GLY A 398 17.00 0.98 27.93
C GLY A 398 15.78 1.87 28.09
N SER A 399 15.65 2.96 27.32
CA SER A 399 14.44 3.77 27.30
C SER A 399 13.36 3.10 26.47
N SER A 400 12.11 3.26 26.91
CA SER A 400 10.93 2.76 26.21
C SER A 400 9.78 3.75 26.35
N ILE A 401 8.98 3.88 25.29
CA ILE A 401 7.72 4.60 25.29
C ILE A 401 6.58 3.57 25.38
N LEU A 402 5.69 3.75 26.35
CA LEU A 402 4.52 2.90 26.58
C LEU A 402 3.26 3.66 26.19
N MET A 403 2.80 3.43 24.96
CA MET A 403 1.61 4.03 24.37
C MET A 403 1.12 3.13 23.22
N ASP A 404 0.04 3.53 22.54
CA ASP A 404 -0.23 3.08 21.18
C ASP A 404 -0.80 4.25 20.35
N ASP A 405 -0.71 4.12 19.03
CA ASP A 405 -1.33 5.03 18.08
C ASP A 405 -2.38 4.28 17.25
N ALA A 406 -3.34 5.00 16.67
CA ALA A 406 -4.43 4.40 15.89
C ALA A 406 -3.96 3.91 14.51
N ASN A 407 -2.92 4.52 13.94
CA ASN A 407 -2.46 4.23 12.59
C ASN A 407 -1.79 2.85 12.52
N TYR A 408 -2.10 2.08 11.47
CA TYR A 408 -1.52 0.77 11.22
C TYR A 408 -0.17 0.90 10.49
N PRO A 409 0.92 0.25 10.94
CA PRO A 409 0.98 -0.76 12.01
C PRO A 409 0.99 -0.18 13.44
N SER A 410 0.24 -0.80 14.35
CA SER A 410 0.17 -0.46 15.77
C SER A 410 0.36 -1.68 16.69
N LEU A 411 0.52 -1.46 18.01
CA LEU A 411 0.63 -2.57 18.96
C LEU A 411 -0.68 -3.37 19.03
N LEU A 412 -1.83 -2.70 18.95
CA LEU A 412 -3.13 -3.36 18.91
C LEU A 412 -3.23 -4.32 17.70
N ALA A 413 -2.60 -3.96 16.59
CA ALA A 413 -2.63 -4.69 15.33
C ALA A 413 -1.63 -5.85 15.22
N LEU A 414 -0.77 -6.12 16.22
CA LEU A 414 0.25 -7.18 16.16
C LEU A 414 -0.29 -8.56 15.69
N PRO A 415 -1.47 -9.03 16.13
CA PRO A 415 -2.04 -10.27 15.61
C PRO A 415 -2.60 -10.16 14.20
N VAL A 416 -3.17 -9.00 13.84
CA VAL A 416 -3.68 -8.74 12.48
C VAL A 416 -2.53 -8.74 11.46
N MET A 417 -1.36 -8.27 11.87
CA MET A 417 -0.11 -8.34 11.10
C MET A 417 0.47 -9.75 11.04
N GLY A 418 -0.01 -10.70 11.85
CA GLY A 418 0.57 -12.05 11.95
C GLY A 418 1.87 -12.13 12.76
N PHE A 419 2.21 -11.10 13.55
CA PHE A 419 3.44 -11.11 14.35
C PHE A 419 3.33 -12.04 15.56
N CYS A 420 2.19 -12.07 16.24
CA CYS A 420 1.93 -12.93 17.39
C CYS A 420 0.49 -13.46 17.38
N ASP A 421 0.22 -14.49 18.18
CA ASP A 421 -1.14 -15.01 18.37
C ASP A 421 -1.96 -14.03 19.22
N VAL A 422 -3.28 -13.94 18.95
CA VAL A 422 -4.20 -13.11 19.77
C VAL A 422 -4.21 -13.51 21.25
N ASN A 423 -3.81 -14.74 21.57
CA ASN A 423 -3.71 -15.27 22.92
C ASN A 423 -2.30 -15.16 23.53
N ASP A 424 -1.32 -14.62 22.80
CA ASP A 424 0.02 -14.36 23.33
C ASP A 424 -0.09 -13.56 24.64
N PRO A 425 0.50 -14.02 25.75
CA PRO A 425 0.35 -13.37 27.04
C PRO A 425 0.89 -11.93 27.07
N ILE A 426 1.99 -11.66 26.36
CA ILE A 426 2.59 -10.32 26.24
C ILE A 426 1.66 -9.42 25.43
N TYR A 427 1.12 -9.90 24.31
CA TYR A 427 0.11 -9.16 23.55
C TYR A 427 -1.15 -8.87 24.37
N ARG A 428 -1.68 -9.87 25.09
CA ARG A 428 -2.88 -9.66 25.92
C ARG A 428 -2.65 -8.64 27.04
N ASN A 429 -1.47 -8.60 27.62
CA ASN A 429 -1.09 -7.56 28.58
C ASN A 429 -0.97 -6.20 27.91
N THR A 430 -0.33 -6.14 26.74
CA THR A 430 -0.19 -4.93 25.93
C THR A 430 -1.56 -4.38 25.55
N ARG A 431 -2.46 -5.22 25.02
CA ARG A 431 -3.84 -4.86 24.67
C ARG A 431 -4.63 -4.30 25.86
N LYS A 432 -4.45 -4.86 27.06
CA LYS A 432 -5.06 -4.32 28.29
C LYS A 432 -4.49 -2.96 28.66
N MET A 433 -3.17 -2.80 28.55
CA MET A 433 -2.48 -1.54 28.83
C MET A 433 -2.96 -0.45 27.87
N ILE A 434 -2.92 -0.71 26.56
CA ILE A 434 -3.18 0.29 25.54
C ILE A 434 -4.66 0.69 25.46
N LEU A 435 -5.59 -0.12 25.98
CA LEU A 435 -7.03 0.17 26.06
C LEU A 435 -7.49 0.65 27.44
N ASP A 436 -6.56 0.89 28.37
CA ASP A 436 -6.82 1.46 29.69
C ASP A 436 -6.37 2.93 29.69
N ARG A 437 -7.24 3.86 30.13
CA ARG A 437 -6.94 5.30 30.21
C ARG A 437 -5.72 5.65 31.08
N THR A 438 -5.33 4.75 31.98
CA THR A 438 -4.14 4.89 32.83
C THR A 438 -2.88 4.24 32.22
N GLY A 439 -3.04 3.49 31.13
CA GLY A 439 -1.97 2.78 30.43
C GLY A 439 -1.62 3.34 29.05
N ASN A 440 -2.50 4.16 28.44
CA ASN A 440 -2.24 4.80 27.16
C ASN A 440 -2.56 6.31 27.20
N PRO A 441 -1.60 7.20 26.90
CA PRO A 441 -1.86 8.64 26.89
C PRO A 441 -2.75 9.12 25.73
N THR A 442 -3.09 8.26 24.76
CA THR A 442 -3.86 8.63 23.56
C THR A 442 -5.36 8.26 23.62
N ILE A 443 -5.86 7.72 24.74
CA ILE A 443 -7.28 7.30 24.95
C ILE A 443 -8.06 8.21 25.89
#